data_AF-A0A962RCF6-F1
#
_entry.id   AF-A0A962RCF6-F1
#
_cell.length_a   1.000
_cell.length_b   1.000
_cell.length_c   1.000
_cell.angle_alpha   90.00
_cell.angle_beta   90.00
_cell.angle_gamma   90.00
#
_symmetry.space_group_name_H-M   'P 1'
#
loop_
_entity.id
_entity.type
_entity.pdbx_description
1 polymer ?
#
loop_
_entity_poly.entity_id
_entity_poly.type
_entity_poly.pdbx_seq_one_letter_code
_entity_poly.pdbx_strand_id
1 'polypeptide(L)'
;MNRTINLLLGWLFFATGFVGIFLPLLPTVVFWILAAWFFARSAPHWRDRIYAHPQFGPPVRDFLQCGVLSRRGKAFAVGGIAFGLSLSYLIWSPPPVAGWTLLIVMPLLVIWLLTRPERLPVLNPDAIAQASLILDSYRHWIGEELIPRSGDPEKDALTLFEHDAVVASHGLETSPVLNFGNRAALHLWDMSWARFTRTPSRETAEADAREERQALLDAVSRDGFSRNYAGVRVSAHGYRFRIQDVTVWNLIDADGRIQGQAASFDHWESL
;
A
#
# COMPACT_ATOMS: atom_id res chain seq x y z
N MET A 1 17.22 9.90 9.21
CA MET A 1 18.23 9.07 8.51
C MET A 1 18.72 9.86 7.30
N ASN A 2 20.03 9.94 7.06
CA ASN A 2 20.60 10.76 5.99
C ASN A 2 20.18 10.24 4.60
N ARG A 3 19.74 11.13 3.71
CA ARG A 3 19.35 10.82 2.32
C ARG A 3 20.44 10.02 1.58
N THR A 4 21.71 10.36 1.81
CA THR A 4 22.86 9.67 1.20
C THR A 4 23.01 8.23 1.69
N ILE A 5 22.82 7.99 2.99
CA ILE A 5 22.90 6.65 3.58
C ILE A 5 21.80 5.77 2.98
N ASN A 6 20.58 6.30 2.88
CA ASN A 6 19.46 5.59 2.26
C ASN A 6 19.75 5.25 0.80
N LEU A 7 20.34 6.18 0.04
CA LEU A 7 20.69 5.93 -1.35
C LEU A 7 21.72 4.81 -1.49
N LEU A 8 22.79 4.84 -0.68
CA LEU A 8 23.83 3.81 -0.68
C LEU A 8 23.29 2.43 -0.29
N LEU A 9 22.47 2.36 0.77
CA LEU A 9 21.81 1.12 1.19
C LEU A 9 20.83 0.62 0.13
N GLY A 10 20.09 1.51 -0.52
CA GLY A 10 19.20 1.18 -1.62
C GLY A 10 19.96 0.49 -2.76
N TRP A 11 21.08 1.07 -3.21
CA TRP A 11 21.92 0.48 -4.25
C TRP A 11 22.58 -0.84 -3.82
N LEU A 12 23.04 -0.95 -2.58
CA LEU A 12 23.61 -2.19 -2.04
C LEU A 12 22.61 -3.35 -2.11
N PHE A 13 21.38 -3.12 -1.65
CA PHE A 13 20.34 -4.15 -1.67
C PHE A 13 19.82 -4.40 -3.08
N PHE A 14 19.75 -3.38 -3.93
CA PHE A 14 19.40 -3.55 -5.35
C PHE A 14 20.43 -4.45 -6.06
N ALA A 15 21.73 -4.18 -5.89
CA ALA A 15 22.79 -4.98 -6.47
C ALA A 15 22.77 -6.43 -5.95
N THR A 16 22.59 -6.62 -4.63
CA THR A 16 22.46 -7.96 -4.02
C THR A 16 21.25 -8.72 -4.59
N GLY A 17 20.09 -8.06 -4.69
CA GLY A 17 18.88 -8.64 -5.28
C GLY A 17 19.08 -9.03 -6.74
N PHE A 18 19.78 -8.19 -7.51
CA PHE A 18 20.12 -8.44 -8.91
C PHE A 18 21.06 -9.63 -9.07
N VAL A 19 22.16 -9.69 -8.31
CA VAL A 19 23.07 -10.85 -8.32
C VAL A 19 22.34 -12.12 -7.92
N GLY A 20 21.43 -12.02 -6.94
CA GLY A 20 20.61 -13.12 -6.48
C GLY A 20 19.71 -13.73 -7.56
N ILE A 21 19.39 -13.02 -8.66
CA ILE A 21 18.63 -13.59 -9.79
C ILE A 21 19.40 -14.77 -10.42
N PHE A 22 20.73 -14.69 -10.43
CA PHE A 22 21.60 -15.71 -11.00
C PHE A 22 21.98 -16.81 -10.00
N LEU A 23 21.69 -16.62 -8.71
CA LEU A 23 21.94 -17.61 -7.66
C LEU A 23 20.63 -18.33 -7.30
N PRO A 24 20.43 -19.57 -7.79
CA PRO A 24 19.27 -20.35 -7.38
C PRO A 24 19.27 -20.55 -5.85
N LEU A 25 18.09 -20.59 -5.25
CA LEU A 25 17.82 -20.76 -3.80
C LEU A 25 17.94 -19.52 -2.91
N LEU A 26 18.46 -18.39 -3.42
CA LEU A 26 18.55 -17.17 -2.63
C LEU A 26 17.17 -16.48 -2.56
N PRO A 27 16.63 -16.14 -1.37
CA PRO A 27 15.33 -15.46 -1.26
C PRO A 27 15.47 -13.98 -1.69
N THR A 28 15.55 -13.73 -3.00
CA THR A 28 15.90 -12.41 -3.56
C THR A 28 14.89 -11.31 -3.23
N VAL A 29 13.62 -11.67 -3.02
CA VAL A 29 12.53 -10.74 -2.70
C VAL A 29 12.84 -9.87 -1.48
N VAL A 30 13.53 -10.40 -0.47
CA VAL A 30 13.89 -9.61 0.73
C VAL A 30 14.79 -8.43 0.39
N PHE A 31 15.73 -8.61 -0.55
CA PHE A 31 16.63 -7.55 -0.97
C PHE A 31 15.90 -6.50 -1.82
N TRP A 32 14.95 -6.92 -2.65
CA TRP A 32 14.08 -5.99 -3.39
C TRP A 32 13.17 -5.17 -2.46
N ILE A 33 12.64 -5.79 -1.40
CA ILE A 33 11.86 -5.10 -0.35
C ILE A 33 12.72 -4.04 0.34
N LEU A 34 13.93 -4.41 0.77
CA LEU A 34 14.85 -3.48 1.43
C LEU A 34 15.25 -2.33 0.49
N ALA A 35 15.62 -2.65 -0.75
CA ALA A 35 15.97 -1.66 -1.77
C ALA A 35 14.83 -0.65 -1.98
N ALA A 36 13.60 -1.13 -2.17
CA ALA A 36 12.42 -0.27 -2.32
C ALA A 36 12.16 0.60 -1.08
N TRP A 37 12.32 0.05 0.14
CA TRP A 37 12.15 0.79 1.39
C TRP A 37 13.18 1.93 1.54
N PHE A 38 14.43 1.69 1.17
CA PHE A 38 15.47 2.73 1.20
C PHE A 38 15.29 3.76 0.07
N PHE A 39 14.92 3.33 -1.13
CA PHE A 39 14.64 4.24 -2.24
C PHE A 39 13.40 5.11 -2.01
N ALA A 40 12.37 4.62 -1.31
CA ALA A 40 11.23 5.44 -0.91
C ALA A 40 11.66 6.73 -0.18
N ARG A 41 12.70 6.64 0.65
CA ARG A 41 13.23 7.76 1.45
C ARG A 41 14.29 8.61 0.74
N SER A 42 14.76 8.24 -0.45
CA SER A 42 15.93 8.88 -1.08
C SER A 42 15.79 9.16 -2.57
N ALA A 43 15.19 8.23 -3.32
CA ALA A 43 15.00 8.27 -4.76
C ALA A 43 13.70 7.53 -5.17
N PRO A 44 12.52 8.19 -5.04
CA PRO A 44 11.21 7.57 -5.31
C PRO A 44 11.09 6.94 -6.70
N HIS A 45 11.68 7.56 -7.73
CA HIS A 45 11.66 7.01 -9.09
C HIS A 45 12.29 5.61 -9.21
N TRP A 46 13.28 5.26 -8.37
CA TRP A 46 13.85 3.91 -8.35
C TRP A 46 12.95 2.91 -7.60
N ARG A 47 12.28 3.34 -6.54
CA ARG A 47 11.22 2.55 -5.89
C ARG A 47 10.13 2.21 -6.92
N ASP A 48 9.71 3.19 -7.71
CA ASP A 48 8.63 3.03 -8.68
C ASP A 48 9.03 2.06 -9.81
N ARG A 49 10.30 2.10 -10.24
CA ARG A 49 10.86 1.08 -11.14
C ARG A 49 10.83 -0.33 -10.55
N ILE A 50 11.15 -0.49 -9.26
CA ILE A 50 11.05 -1.80 -8.59
C ILE A 50 9.60 -2.29 -8.58
N TYR A 51 8.67 -1.40 -8.27
CA TYR A 51 7.24 -1.69 -8.23
C TYR A 51 6.67 -2.07 -9.59
N ALA A 52 7.13 -1.41 -10.67
CA ALA A 52 6.68 -1.68 -12.02
C ALA A 52 7.19 -3.01 -12.60
N HIS A 53 8.23 -3.62 -12.00
CA HIS A 53 8.81 -4.83 -12.55
C HIS A 53 7.86 -6.05 -12.43
N PRO A 54 7.59 -6.80 -13.50
CA PRO A 54 6.57 -7.86 -13.50
C PRO A 54 6.80 -8.99 -12.48
N GLN A 55 8.07 -9.40 -12.31
CA GLN A 55 8.40 -10.59 -11.51
C GLN A 55 8.48 -10.32 -9.99
N PHE A 56 9.10 -9.22 -9.58
CA PHE A 56 9.34 -8.91 -8.16
C PHE A 56 8.56 -7.69 -7.66
N GLY A 57 7.97 -6.88 -8.54
CA GLY A 57 7.12 -5.75 -8.16
C GLY A 57 5.91 -6.15 -7.33
N PRO A 58 5.07 -7.11 -7.77
CA PRO A 58 3.91 -7.57 -7.00
C PRO A 58 4.25 -8.01 -5.57
N PRO A 59 5.18 -8.97 -5.32
CA PRO A 59 5.48 -9.39 -3.95
C PRO A 59 6.12 -8.28 -3.09
N VAL A 60 6.87 -7.36 -3.69
CA VAL A 60 7.44 -6.21 -2.98
C VAL A 60 6.35 -5.24 -2.54
N ARG A 61 5.43 -4.88 -3.45
CA ARG A 61 4.30 -3.99 -3.14
C ARG A 61 3.35 -4.62 -2.13
N ASP A 62 2.97 -5.88 -2.30
CA ASP A 62 2.09 -6.59 -1.37
C ASP A 62 2.67 -6.63 0.04
N PHE A 63 4.00 -6.79 0.16
CA PHE A 63 4.66 -6.76 1.46
C PHE A 63 4.74 -5.34 2.05
N LEU A 64 5.23 -4.36 1.30
CA LEU A 64 5.44 -2.99 1.81
C LEU A 64 4.12 -2.24 2.06
N GLN A 65 3.13 -2.44 1.18
CA GLN A 65 1.85 -1.75 1.24
C GLN A 65 0.83 -2.55 2.05
N CYS A 66 0.71 -3.86 1.88
CA CYS A 66 -0.34 -4.65 2.54
C CYS A 66 0.18 -5.51 3.70
N GLY A 67 1.49 -5.65 3.85
CA GLY A 67 2.09 -6.54 4.83
C GLY A 67 1.96 -8.03 4.51
N VAL A 68 1.53 -8.36 3.29
CA VAL A 68 1.19 -9.72 2.87
C VAL A 68 2.41 -10.45 2.35
N LEU A 69 2.50 -11.75 2.66
CA LEU A 69 3.52 -12.64 2.14
C LEU A 69 2.87 -13.91 1.59
N SER A 70 3.12 -14.21 0.30
CA SER A 70 2.55 -15.38 -0.35
C SER A 70 3.06 -16.69 0.26
N ARG A 71 2.26 -17.76 0.18
CA ARG A 71 2.66 -19.11 0.64
C ARG A 71 3.98 -19.58 0.05
N ARG A 72 4.17 -19.35 -1.26
CA ARG A 72 5.41 -19.68 -1.96
C ARG A 72 6.58 -18.85 -1.42
N GLY A 73 6.37 -17.55 -1.20
CA GLY A 73 7.37 -16.67 -0.59
C GLY A 73 7.80 -17.13 0.80
N LYS A 74 6.84 -17.53 1.66
CA LYS A 74 7.11 -18.12 2.97
C LYS A 74 7.95 -19.41 2.84
N ALA A 75 7.55 -20.32 1.94
CA ALA A 75 8.26 -21.57 1.74
C ALA A 75 9.72 -21.36 1.27
N PHE A 76 9.95 -20.46 0.30
CA PHE A 76 11.31 -20.12 -0.13
C PHE A 76 12.14 -19.47 0.98
N ALA A 77 11.54 -18.56 1.76
CA ALA A 77 12.24 -17.92 2.88
C ALA A 77 12.65 -18.94 3.96
N VAL A 78 11.71 -19.79 4.40
CA VAL A 78 11.98 -20.83 5.40
C VAL A 78 12.96 -21.87 4.88
N GLY A 79 12.81 -22.31 3.62
CA GLY A 79 13.75 -23.23 2.97
C GLY A 79 15.16 -22.67 2.87
N GLY A 80 15.30 -21.40 2.47
CA GLY A 80 16.58 -20.70 2.42
C GLY A 80 17.24 -20.54 3.78
N ILE A 81 16.46 -20.23 4.82
CA ILE A 81 16.94 -20.19 6.22
C ILE A 81 17.44 -21.57 6.65
N ALA A 82 16.64 -22.62 6.44
CA ALA A 82 17.01 -23.98 6.82
C ALA A 82 18.29 -24.44 6.10
N PHE A 83 18.37 -24.20 4.79
CA PHE A 83 19.54 -24.54 3.97
C PHE A 83 20.80 -23.79 4.43
N GLY A 84 20.71 -22.48 4.64
CA GLY A 84 21.83 -21.66 5.11
C GLY A 84 22.34 -22.11 6.48
N LEU A 85 21.43 -22.44 7.39
CA LEU A 85 21.78 -23.00 8.70
C LEU A 85 22.49 -24.34 8.57
N SER A 86 21.91 -25.29 7.83
CA SER A 86 22.52 -26.62 7.62
C SER A 86 23.93 -26.52 7.02
N LEU A 87 24.11 -25.64 6.02
CA LEU A 87 25.40 -25.43 5.38
C LEU A 87 26.43 -24.81 6.34
N SER A 88 26.00 -23.87 7.18
CA SER A 88 26.88 -23.23 8.18
C SER A 88 27.43 -24.23 9.21
N TYR A 89 26.59 -25.17 9.66
CA TYR A 89 27.00 -26.23 10.57
C TYR A 89 27.96 -27.22 9.91
N LEU A 90 27.74 -27.54 8.63
CA LEU A 90 28.59 -28.48 7.89
C LEU A 90 30.00 -27.94 7.62
N ILE A 91 30.11 -26.65 7.28
CA ILE A 91 31.39 -26.05 6.84
C ILE A 91 32.21 -25.49 8.01
N TRP A 92 31.58 -24.73 8.91
CA TRP A 92 32.32 -23.88 9.85
C TRP A 92 32.28 -24.39 11.30
N SER A 93 31.25 -25.17 11.69
CA SER A 93 31.00 -25.53 13.10
C SER A 93 31.00 -24.30 14.02
N PRO A 94 29.90 -23.51 14.02
CA PRO A 94 29.86 -22.23 14.71
C PRO A 94 30.19 -22.38 16.21
N PRO A 95 30.92 -21.42 16.82
CA PRO A 95 31.18 -21.43 18.25
C PRO A 95 29.86 -21.45 19.04
N PRO A 96 29.82 -22.01 20.27
CA PRO A 96 28.57 -22.22 21.00
C PRO A 96 27.67 -20.99 21.09
N VAL A 97 28.26 -19.80 21.31
CA VAL A 97 27.53 -18.52 21.36
C VAL A 97 26.78 -18.24 20.05
N ALA A 98 27.42 -18.44 18.89
CA ALA A 98 26.78 -18.29 17.59
C ALA A 98 25.69 -19.36 17.38
N GLY A 99 25.93 -20.61 17.80
CA GLY A 99 24.93 -21.67 17.77
C GLY A 99 23.66 -21.32 18.57
N TRP A 100 23.80 -20.80 19.78
CA TRP A 100 22.66 -20.37 20.61
C TRP A 100 21.87 -19.21 19.98
N THR A 101 22.55 -18.24 19.37
CA THR A 101 21.86 -17.14 18.67
C THR A 101 21.04 -17.65 17.50
N LEU A 102 21.54 -18.62 16.74
CA LEU A 102 20.81 -19.23 15.61
C LEU A 102 19.59 -20.03 16.10
N LEU A 103 19.72 -20.75 17.22
CA LEU A 103 18.64 -21.55 17.81
C LEU A 103 17.48 -20.71 18.39
N ILE A 104 17.69 -19.43 18.71
CA ILE A 104 16.64 -18.56 19.25
C ILE A 104 16.11 -17.61 18.17
N VAL A 105 17.00 -16.93 17.45
CA VAL A 105 16.61 -15.88 16.49
C VAL A 105 15.92 -16.48 15.27
N MET A 106 16.38 -17.64 14.78
CA MET A 106 15.81 -18.24 13.56
C MET A 106 14.38 -18.76 13.77
N PRO A 107 14.05 -19.48 14.86
CA PRO A 107 12.66 -19.85 15.12
C PRO A 107 11.75 -18.63 15.29
N LEU A 108 12.20 -17.57 15.99
CA LEU A 108 11.44 -16.34 16.13
C LEU A 108 11.17 -15.68 14.77
N LEU A 109 12.18 -15.63 13.90
CA LEU A 109 12.03 -15.12 12.54
C LEU A 109 11.06 -15.97 11.71
N VAL A 110 11.16 -17.31 11.79
CA VAL A 110 10.25 -18.23 11.09
C VAL A 110 8.83 -18.08 11.60
N ILE A 111 8.61 -18.02 12.92
CA ILE A 111 7.28 -17.77 13.52
C ILE A 111 6.74 -16.43 13.02
N TRP A 112 7.56 -15.38 13.03
CA TRP A 112 7.16 -14.07 12.51
C TRP A 112 6.80 -14.12 11.02
N LEU A 113 7.57 -14.84 10.18
CA LEU A 113 7.27 -15.02 8.75
C LEU A 113 5.97 -15.79 8.54
N LEU A 114 5.74 -16.85 9.31
CA LEU A 114 4.56 -17.70 9.20
C LEU A 114 3.28 -16.98 9.65
N THR A 115 3.38 -16.11 10.66
CA THR A 115 2.27 -15.29 11.17
C THR A 115 1.86 -14.13 10.26
N ARG A 116 2.65 -13.80 9.22
CA ARG A 116 2.26 -12.78 8.24
C ARG A 116 1.01 -13.20 7.46
N PRO A 117 0.09 -12.26 7.15
CA PRO A 117 -1.11 -12.55 6.37
C PRO A 117 -0.75 -12.99 4.95
N GLU A 118 -1.58 -13.85 4.38
CA GLU A 118 -1.43 -14.36 3.00
C GLU A 118 -2.43 -13.75 2.03
N ARG A 119 -3.51 -13.16 2.57
CA ARG A 119 -4.60 -12.56 1.80
C ARG A 119 -4.50 -11.04 1.89
N LEU A 120 -4.78 -10.36 0.78
CA LEU A 120 -4.84 -8.90 0.74
C LEU A 120 -5.93 -8.38 1.67
N PRO A 121 -5.68 -7.27 2.39
CA PRO A 121 -6.63 -6.73 3.35
C PRO A 121 -7.95 -6.26 2.69
N VAL A 122 -7.91 -5.88 1.42
CA VAL A 122 -9.11 -5.52 0.65
C VAL A 122 -10.10 -6.67 0.47
N LEU A 123 -9.64 -7.92 0.63
CA LEU A 123 -10.46 -9.12 0.52
C LEU A 123 -11.03 -9.56 1.88
N ASN A 124 -10.87 -8.75 2.93
CA ASN A 124 -11.60 -8.95 4.18
C ASN A 124 -13.06 -8.54 3.99
N PRO A 125 -14.04 -9.20 4.66
CA PRO A 125 -15.46 -8.91 4.49
C PRO A 125 -15.82 -7.42 4.61
N ASP A 126 -15.28 -6.72 5.61
CA ASP A 126 -15.55 -5.29 5.84
C ASP A 126 -15.01 -4.42 4.68
N ALA A 127 -13.84 -4.77 4.15
CA ALA A 127 -13.23 -4.03 3.04
C ALA A 127 -13.93 -4.31 1.71
N ILE A 128 -14.43 -5.53 1.50
CA ILE A 128 -15.29 -5.87 0.36
C ILE A 128 -16.61 -5.10 0.43
N ALA A 129 -17.24 -5.06 1.61
CA ALA A 129 -18.46 -4.29 1.83
C ALA A 129 -18.22 -2.79 1.57
N GLN A 130 -17.11 -2.25 2.07
CA GLN A 130 -16.71 -0.87 1.81
C GLN A 130 -16.45 -0.60 0.33
N ALA A 131 -15.78 -1.51 -0.39
CA ALA A 131 -15.56 -1.38 -1.83
C ALA A 131 -16.89 -1.38 -2.61
N SER A 132 -17.82 -2.28 -2.29
CA SER A 132 -19.16 -2.27 -2.88
C SER A 132 -19.90 -0.96 -2.59
N LEU A 133 -19.87 -0.47 -1.34
CA LEU A 133 -20.48 0.80 -0.95
C LEU A 133 -19.92 1.97 -1.78
N ILE A 134 -18.60 2.03 -1.96
CA ILE A 134 -17.92 3.05 -2.78
C ILE A 134 -18.44 3.02 -4.22
N LEU A 135 -18.50 1.83 -4.83
CA LEU A 135 -18.88 1.64 -6.22
C LEU A 135 -20.36 1.92 -6.46
N ASP A 136 -21.24 1.38 -5.61
CA ASP A 136 -22.68 1.53 -5.74
C ASP A 136 -23.09 3.00 -5.50
N SER A 137 -22.46 3.68 -4.54
CA SER A 137 -22.66 5.11 -4.30
C SER A 137 -22.15 5.97 -5.45
N TYR A 138 -21.01 5.61 -6.06
CA TYR A 138 -20.50 6.31 -7.23
C TYR A 138 -21.52 6.22 -8.37
N ARG A 139 -21.99 5.01 -8.69
CA ARG A 139 -23.02 4.80 -9.71
C ARG A 139 -24.29 5.58 -9.41
N HIS A 140 -24.72 5.65 -8.16
CA HIS A 140 -25.92 6.40 -7.77
C HIS A 140 -25.82 7.90 -8.07
N TRP A 141 -24.74 8.56 -7.64
CA TRP A 141 -24.58 10.00 -7.79
C TRP A 141 -24.12 10.43 -9.17
N ILE A 142 -23.26 9.62 -9.79
CA ILE A 142 -22.59 9.96 -11.04
C ILE A 142 -23.32 9.40 -12.27
N GLY A 143 -24.04 8.29 -12.12
CA GLY A 143 -24.72 7.60 -13.23
C GLY A 143 -23.79 6.74 -14.10
N GLU A 144 -22.51 6.65 -13.76
CA GLU A 144 -21.49 5.87 -14.48
C GLU A 144 -20.84 4.84 -13.54
N GLU A 145 -20.21 3.82 -14.09
CA GLU A 145 -19.45 2.83 -13.31
C GLU A 145 -17.99 3.29 -13.19
N LEU A 146 -17.48 3.39 -11.95
CA LEU A 146 -16.07 3.77 -11.71
C LEU A 146 -15.08 2.75 -12.28
N ILE A 147 -15.45 1.47 -12.24
CA ILE A 147 -14.70 0.35 -12.80
C ILE A 147 -15.66 -0.62 -13.50
N PRO A 148 -15.17 -1.47 -14.41
CA PRO A 148 -15.96 -2.60 -14.91
C PRO A 148 -16.39 -3.52 -13.76
N ARG A 149 -17.71 -3.75 -13.61
CA ARG A 149 -18.29 -4.62 -12.57
C ARG A 149 -18.47 -6.04 -13.11
N SER A 150 -17.94 -7.02 -12.39
CA SER A 150 -18.08 -8.45 -12.73
C SER A 150 -19.31 -9.12 -12.11
N GLY A 151 -19.94 -8.46 -11.12
CA GLY A 151 -21.05 -9.02 -10.33
C GLY A 151 -20.60 -9.89 -9.15
N ASP A 152 -19.30 -10.12 -9.00
CA ASP A 152 -18.70 -10.80 -7.85
C ASP A 152 -18.02 -9.76 -6.95
N PRO A 153 -18.54 -9.51 -5.72
CA PRO A 153 -18.01 -8.49 -4.84
C PRO A 153 -16.52 -8.63 -4.53
N GLU A 154 -16.00 -9.87 -4.45
CA GLU A 154 -14.58 -10.08 -4.15
C GLU A 154 -13.69 -9.68 -5.34
N LYS A 155 -14.10 -10.06 -6.56
CA LYS A 155 -13.37 -9.66 -7.79
C LYS A 155 -13.45 -8.17 -8.04
N ASP A 156 -14.60 -7.56 -7.77
CA ASP A 156 -14.78 -6.13 -7.95
C ASP A 156 -13.98 -5.33 -6.92
N ALA A 157 -13.92 -5.80 -5.65
CA ALA A 157 -13.07 -5.20 -4.64
C ALA A 157 -11.58 -5.28 -5.01
N LEU A 158 -11.13 -6.42 -5.55
CA LEU A 158 -9.77 -6.55 -6.08
C LEU A 158 -9.52 -5.63 -7.28
N THR A 159 -10.50 -5.52 -8.18
CA THR A 159 -10.40 -4.65 -9.37
C THR A 159 -10.33 -3.18 -8.96
N LEU A 160 -11.13 -2.75 -7.99
CA LEU A 160 -11.05 -1.41 -7.41
C LEU A 160 -9.69 -1.18 -6.73
N PHE A 161 -9.18 -2.19 -6.02
CA PHE A 161 -7.90 -2.11 -5.33
C PHE A 161 -6.72 -1.93 -6.28
N GLU A 162 -6.74 -2.58 -7.45
CA GLU A 162 -5.70 -2.49 -8.48
C GLU A 162 -5.94 -1.38 -9.51
N HIS A 163 -7.05 -0.64 -9.39
CA HIS A 163 -7.40 0.42 -10.35
C HIS A 163 -6.34 1.54 -10.38
N ASP A 164 -6.07 2.07 -11.58
CA ASP A 164 -5.00 3.04 -11.82
C ASP A 164 -5.31 4.42 -11.20
N ALA A 165 -6.56 4.87 -11.28
CA ALA A 165 -6.99 6.08 -10.59
C ALA A 165 -6.94 5.85 -9.07
N VAL A 166 -6.53 6.86 -8.33
CA VAL A 166 -6.55 6.84 -6.87
C VAL A 166 -7.99 6.76 -6.38
N VAL A 167 -8.28 5.85 -5.46
CA VAL A 167 -9.56 5.78 -4.75
C VAL A 167 -9.31 5.67 -3.26
N ALA A 168 -9.95 6.55 -2.49
CA ALA A 168 -9.90 6.53 -1.02
C ALA A 168 -11.25 6.92 -0.42
N SER A 169 -11.54 6.43 0.80
CA SER A 169 -12.74 6.82 1.53
C SER A 169 -12.50 6.97 3.03
N HIS A 170 -13.45 7.63 3.70
CA HIS A 170 -13.52 7.76 5.15
C HIS A 170 -14.96 7.74 5.66
N GLY A 171 -15.14 7.58 6.97
CA GLY A 171 -16.44 7.58 7.65
C GLY A 171 -16.97 8.99 7.95
N LEU A 172 -17.95 9.02 8.86
CA LEU A 172 -18.66 10.22 9.34
C LEU A 172 -18.09 10.81 10.63
N GLU A 173 -16.95 10.34 11.10
CA GLU A 173 -16.37 10.83 12.35
C GLU A 173 -16.08 12.34 12.24
N THR A 174 -16.13 13.05 13.38
CA THR A 174 -15.84 14.50 13.43
C THR A 174 -14.44 14.85 12.92
N SER A 175 -13.50 13.91 13.07
CA SER A 175 -12.22 13.91 12.39
C SER A 175 -12.12 12.62 11.57
N PRO A 176 -12.60 12.61 10.32
CA PRO A 176 -12.75 11.38 9.56
C PRO A 176 -11.44 10.63 9.41
N VAL A 177 -11.48 9.33 9.69
CA VAL A 177 -10.34 8.43 9.53
C VAL A 177 -10.52 7.68 8.22
N LEU A 178 -9.46 7.61 7.42
CA LEU A 178 -9.48 6.86 6.18
C LEU A 178 -9.79 5.39 6.49
N ASN A 179 -10.70 4.78 5.75
CA ASN A 179 -11.12 3.39 5.96
C ASN A 179 -10.87 2.50 4.73
N PHE A 180 -10.58 3.11 3.57
CA PHE A 180 -10.20 2.43 2.34
C PHE A 180 -9.19 3.27 1.56
N GLY A 181 -8.21 2.62 0.95
CA GLY A 181 -7.31 3.22 -0.03
C GLY A 181 -6.82 2.15 -1.00
N ASN A 182 -6.99 2.38 -2.30
CA ASN A 182 -6.52 1.44 -3.32
C ASN A 182 -4.98 1.50 -3.48
N ARG A 183 -4.42 0.66 -4.34
CA ARG A 183 -2.97 0.55 -4.53
C ARG A 183 -2.32 1.86 -4.99
N ALA A 184 -2.99 2.60 -5.87
CA ALA A 184 -2.57 3.94 -6.29
C ALA A 184 -2.53 4.90 -5.09
N ALA A 185 -3.54 4.91 -4.21
CA ALA A 185 -3.52 5.69 -2.98
C ALA A 185 -2.35 5.31 -2.06
N LEU A 186 -2.19 4.01 -1.75
CA LEU A 186 -1.12 3.54 -0.87
C LEU A 186 0.28 3.91 -1.41
N HIS A 187 0.44 3.87 -2.74
CA HIS A 187 1.66 4.26 -3.43
C HIS A 187 1.93 5.76 -3.32
N LEU A 188 0.93 6.58 -3.66
CA LEU A 188 1.05 8.03 -3.76
C LEU A 188 1.31 8.67 -2.38
N TRP A 189 0.62 8.21 -1.34
CA TRP A 189 0.88 8.66 0.04
C TRP A 189 2.06 7.96 0.71
N ASP A 190 2.65 6.95 0.07
CA ASP A 190 3.75 6.14 0.58
C ASP A 190 3.46 5.54 1.97
N MET A 191 2.27 4.92 2.08
CA MET A 191 1.76 4.32 3.30
C MET A 191 1.39 2.86 3.08
N SER A 192 1.52 2.06 4.14
CA SER A 192 0.88 0.76 4.17
C SER A 192 -0.62 0.90 4.42
N TRP A 193 -1.43 -0.06 3.98
CA TRP A 193 -2.85 -0.18 4.29
C TRP A 193 -3.11 0.03 5.79
N ALA A 194 -2.38 -0.69 6.64
CA ALA A 194 -2.55 -0.61 8.10
C ALA A 194 -2.28 0.78 8.69
N ARG A 195 -1.41 1.58 8.06
CA ARG A 195 -1.19 2.97 8.44
C ARG A 195 -2.23 3.89 7.82
N PHE A 196 -2.49 3.71 6.53
CA PHE A 196 -3.42 4.53 5.75
C PHE A 196 -4.81 4.50 6.38
N THR A 197 -5.35 3.32 6.69
CA THR A 197 -6.69 3.16 7.29
C THR A 197 -6.78 3.55 8.77
N ARG A 198 -5.74 4.18 9.32
CA ARG A 198 -5.71 4.78 10.66
C ARG A 198 -5.32 6.26 10.62
N THR A 199 -5.09 6.79 9.42
CA THR A 199 -4.66 8.18 9.24
C THR A 199 -5.90 9.07 9.12
N PRO A 200 -6.03 10.13 9.94
CA PRO A 200 -7.06 11.14 9.73
C PRO A 200 -6.94 11.77 8.35
N SER A 201 -8.05 11.91 7.63
CA SER A 201 -8.10 12.45 6.26
C SER A 201 -7.47 13.87 6.14
N ARG A 202 -7.44 14.64 7.23
CA ARG A 202 -6.80 15.96 7.29
C ARG A 202 -5.27 15.93 7.32
N GLU A 203 -4.66 14.85 7.83
CA GLU A 203 -3.19 14.75 7.97
C GLU A 203 -2.49 14.49 6.63
N THR A 204 -3.25 14.12 5.60
CA THR A 204 -2.75 13.82 4.26
C THR A 204 -2.83 15.01 3.29
N ALA A 205 -3.38 16.14 3.76
CA ALA A 205 -3.57 17.37 3.00
C ALA A 205 -2.81 18.56 3.61
N GLU A 206 -2.31 19.46 2.77
CA GLU A 206 -1.76 20.72 3.27
C GLU A 206 -2.87 21.63 3.83
N ALA A 207 -2.50 22.48 4.78
CA ALA A 207 -3.41 23.42 5.42
C ALA A 207 -3.93 24.51 4.45
N ASP A 208 -3.33 24.62 3.28
CA ASP A 208 -3.59 25.67 2.31
C ASP A 208 -4.87 25.35 1.52
N ALA A 209 -5.86 26.23 1.72
CA ALA A 209 -7.23 26.26 1.19
C ALA A 209 -8.33 25.57 2.02
N ARG A 210 -8.43 25.90 3.33
CA ARG A 210 -9.62 25.58 4.15
C ARG A 210 -10.93 26.01 3.48
N GLU A 211 -10.95 27.16 2.80
CA GLU A 211 -12.13 27.69 2.11
C GLU A 211 -12.53 26.84 0.89
N GLU A 212 -11.60 26.48 0.01
CA GLU A 212 -11.89 25.61 -1.14
C GLU A 212 -12.33 24.21 -0.70
N ARG A 213 -11.71 23.67 0.34
CA ARG A 213 -12.13 22.40 0.94
C ARG A 213 -13.53 22.50 1.54
N GLN A 214 -13.84 23.59 2.25
CA GLN A 214 -15.16 23.78 2.84
C GLN A 214 -16.22 23.89 1.75
N ALA A 215 -15.97 24.68 0.70
CA ALA A 215 -16.87 24.81 -0.44
C ALA A 215 -17.10 23.47 -1.17
N LEU A 216 -16.04 22.66 -1.30
CA LEU A 216 -16.15 21.28 -1.79
C LEU A 216 -17.07 20.44 -0.91
N LEU A 217 -16.83 20.43 0.40
CA LEU A 217 -17.63 19.64 1.34
C LEU A 217 -19.10 20.10 1.36
N ASP A 218 -19.35 21.41 1.31
CA ASP A 218 -20.69 21.98 1.25
C ASP A 218 -21.42 21.57 -0.04
N ALA A 219 -20.71 21.57 -1.18
CA ALA A 219 -21.26 21.09 -2.45
C ALA A 219 -21.60 19.60 -2.38
N VAL A 220 -20.70 18.76 -1.85
CA VAL A 220 -20.96 17.32 -1.67
C VAL A 220 -22.11 17.08 -0.70
N SER A 221 -22.25 17.87 0.36
CA SER A 221 -23.36 17.76 1.31
C SER A 221 -24.71 18.13 0.69
N ARG A 222 -24.74 19.12 -0.22
CA ARG A 222 -25.98 19.58 -0.88
C ARG A 222 -26.37 18.70 -2.07
N ASP A 223 -25.41 18.38 -2.91
CA ASP A 223 -25.63 17.80 -4.24
C ASP A 223 -25.27 16.30 -4.29
N GLY A 224 -24.73 15.74 -3.20
CA GLY A 224 -24.33 14.34 -3.06
C GLY A 224 -22.95 14.01 -3.62
N PHE A 225 -22.46 14.84 -4.55
CA PHE A 225 -21.11 14.76 -5.10
C PHE A 225 -20.60 16.13 -5.55
N SER A 226 -19.31 16.20 -5.84
CA SER A 226 -18.65 17.36 -6.44
C SER A 226 -17.46 16.92 -7.30
N ARG A 227 -17.09 17.73 -8.28
CA ARG A 227 -16.04 17.45 -9.27
C ARG A 227 -15.11 18.65 -9.43
N ASN A 228 -13.99 18.42 -10.08
CA ASN A 228 -13.02 19.45 -10.48
C ASN A 228 -12.34 20.14 -9.29
N TYR A 229 -12.19 19.44 -8.17
CA TYR A 229 -11.38 19.93 -7.06
C TYR A 229 -9.90 19.67 -7.33
N ALA A 230 -9.06 20.62 -6.92
CA ALA A 230 -7.61 20.49 -6.94
C ALA A 230 -7.03 20.87 -5.57
N GLY A 231 -5.90 20.30 -5.21
CA GLY A 231 -5.27 20.63 -3.94
C GLY A 231 -3.89 20.03 -3.76
N VAL A 232 -3.11 20.57 -2.83
CA VAL A 232 -1.80 20.02 -2.50
C VAL A 232 -1.95 18.94 -1.42
N ARG A 233 -1.21 17.86 -1.58
CA ARG A 233 -1.13 16.71 -0.69
C ARG A 233 0.33 16.43 -0.37
N VAL A 234 0.55 15.79 0.77
CA VAL A 234 1.88 15.43 1.24
C VAL A 234 1.92 13.95 1.56
N SER A 235 2.91 13.25 1.01
CA SER A 235 3.18 11.86 1.34
C SER A 235 3.76 11.70 2.75
N ALA A 236 3.78 10.47 3.25
CA ALA A 236 4.35 10.14 4.57
C ALA A 236 5.84 10.49 4.74
N HIS A 237 6.56 10.71 3.65
CA HIS A 237 7.97 11.09 3.64
C HIS A 237 8.20 12.57 3.25
N GLY A 238 7.13 13.37 3.13
CA GLY A 238 7.23 14.81 2.89
C GLY A 238 7.28 15.23 1.43
N TYR A 239 7.16 14.31 0.47
CA TYR A 239 7.02 14.68 -0.94
C TYR A 239 5.65 15.31 -1.18
N ARG A 240 5.66 16.49 -1.80
CA ARG A 240 4.46 17.27 -2.12
C ARG A 240 4.02 16.97 -3.54
N PHE A 241 2.71 16.89 -3.73
CA PHE A 241 2.10 16.71 -5.04
C PHE A 241 0.75 17.43 -5.10
N ARG A 242 0.40 17.97 -6.26
CA ARG A 242 -0.90 18.60 -6.51
C ARG A 242 -1.81 17.60 -7.21
N ILE A 243 -2.96 17.31 -6.62
CA ILE A 243 -4.03 16.50 -7.23
C ILE A 243 -4.97 17.42 -8.02
N GLN A 244 -5.53 16.91 -9.12
CA GLN A 244 -6.41 17.64 -10.03
C GLN A 244 -7.64 16.78 -10.38
N ASP A 245 -8.69 17.43 -10.88
CA ASP A 245 -9.92 16.78 -11.37
C ASP A 245 -10.56 15.78 -10.40
N VAL A 246 -10.45 16.08 -9.09
CA VAL A 246 -10.93 15.18 -8.05
C VAL A 246 -12.46 15.16 -8.06
N THR A 247 -13.00 13.94 -8.08
CA THR A 247 -14.41 13.67 -7.83
C THR A 247 -14.57 13.19 -6.39
N VAL A 248 -15.46 13.83 -5.63
CA VAL A 248 -15.83 13.43 -4.26
C VAL A 248 -17.32 13.14 -4.21
N TRP A 249 -17.73 12.06 -3.57
CA TRP A 249 -19.14 11.68 -3.45
C TRP A 249 -19.44 11.12 -2.07
N ASN A 250 -20.70 11.28 -1.64
CA ASN A 250 -21.20 10.67 -0.43
C ASN A 250 -21.40 9.17 -0.61
N LEU A 251 -20.97 8.41 0.38
CA LEU A 251 -21.27 6.99 0.50
C LEU A 251 -22.66 6.83 1.09
N ILE A 252 -23.54 6.07 0.44
CA ILE A 252 -24.91 5.84 0.87
C ILE A 252 -25.21 4.35 0.98
N ASP A 253 -25.88 3.95 2.06
CA ASP A 253 -26.35 2.58 2.21
C ASP A 253 -27.64 2.29 1.40
N ALA A 254 -28.15 1.08 1.51
CA ALA A 254 -29.37 0.65 0.81
C ALA A 254 -30.63 1.45 1.21
N ASP A 255 -30.63 2.07 2.39
CA ASP A 255 -31.71 2.94 2.88
C ASP A 255 -31.51 4.41 2.45
N GLY A 256 -30.45 4.71 1.70
CA GLY A 256 -30.07 6.05 1.26
C GLY A 256 -29.44 6.90 2.37
N ARG A 257 -29.03 6.31 3.50
CA ARG A 257 -28.38 7.06 4.57
C ARG A 257 -26.90 7.22 4.26
N ILE A 258 -26.39 8.43 4.52
CA ILE A 258 -24.97 8.72 4.33
C ILE A 258 -24.16 7.94 5.37
N GLN A 259 -23.07 7.32 4.92
CA GLN A 259 -22.13 6.51 5.71
C GLN A 259 -20.70 7.07 5.70
N GLY A 260 -20.42 8.07 4.85
CA GLY A 260 -19.10 8.67 4.72
C GLY A 260 -18.93 9.33 3.36
N GLN A 261 -17.67 9.48 2.94
CA GLN A 261 -17.33 10.05 1.64
C GLN A 261 -16.19 9.27 0.99
N ALA A 262 -16.20 9.23 -0.34
CA ALA A 262 -15.12 8.73 -1.15
C ALA A 262 -14.63 9.79 -2.12
N ALA A 263 -13.37 9.67 -2.52
CA ALA A 263 -12.73 10.53 -3.49
C ALA A 263 -11.96 9.70 -4.52
N SER A 264 -11.98 10.16 -5.76
CA SER A 264 -11.23 9.57 -6.86
C SER A 264 -10.59 10.64 -7.75
N PHE A 265 -9.38 10.36 -8.23
CA PHE A 265 -8.65 11.18 -9.20
C PHE A 265 -7.56 10.36 -9.88
N ASP A 266 -7.19 10.74 -11.10
CA ASP A 266 -6.20 10.08 -11.95
C ASP A 266 -5.06 11.02 -12.38
N HIS A 267 -5.17 12.32 -12.11
CA HIS A 267 -4.16 13.32 -12.46
C HIS A 267 -3.52 13.95 -11.22
N TRP A 268 -2.19 13.93 -11.18
CA TRP A 268 -1.40 14.64 -10.18
C TRP A 268 -0.01 15.01 -10.68
N GLU A 269 0.56 16.06 -10.10
CA GLU A 269 1.88 16.58 -10.45
C GLU A 269 2.76 16.68 -9.21
N SER A 270 4.03 16.32 -9.34
CA SER A 270 5.01 16.52 -8.26
C SER A 270 5.39 18.00 -8.15
N LEU A 271 5.56 18.49 -6.92
CA LEU A 271 5.94 19.89 -6.62
C LEU A 271 7.38 20.01 -6.11
#